data_AF-A0A946H654-F1
#
_entry.id   AF-A0A946H654-F1
#
_cell.length_a   1.000
_cell.length_b   1.000
_cell.length_c   1.000
_cell.angle_alpha   90.00
_cell.angle_beta   90.00
_cell.angle_gamma   90.00
#
_symmetry.space_group_name_H-M   'P 1'
#
loop_
_entity.id
_entity.type
_entity.pdbx_description
1 polymer ?
#
loop_
_entity_poly.entity_id
_entity_poly.type
_entity_poly.pdbx_seq_one_letter_code
_entity_poly.pdbx_strand_id
1 'polypeptide(L)'
;MAQGGATELSRAHWHRRVWKIALPIMLSNLTLPIVGAVDTAMAGHLPGPEYLGGVGVAVLIFSLTFFTFNFLRLSTTGYTAQALGRGDPGELKSVALRAAVLALAVALALVVLQQPILWLSLTLVEASPEVSAQAALYFDIRIWSAPAVMGNFVIMGVLIGMQKASHALAIQIVIAATNVALDLLFVLEFGWDVPGLAAATVAADYLGLIVGIVVLLFVIPGGRTAWPLAAARQLAAYRPLLALNRDLLIRTSILSLAFAFFVSLSARIGDVTLAANEVLMMFLTFASFALDGFANACEAIVGEAYGKRDRRALRQAVGVSTIWAGLAAALCCLVFALFGELIINGMTDVEEVRETARVYLPYVVLMPLAGVWSFQLDGIFIGATRGRDLRNAMLISVVIFLPVIIGLWYALGNHGLWLALHVLFVARALTLWVRYPRLVADVESQAMCDPKPPI
;
A
#
# COMPACT_ATOMS: atom_id res chain seq x y z
N MET A 1 -17.99 13.99 -40.65
CA MET A 1 -18.58 13.11 -39.60
C MET A 1 -17.77 11.85 -39.28
N ALA A 2 -16.64 11.54 -39.94
CA ALA A 2 -15.87 10.30 -39.67
C ALA A 2 -14.72 10.41 -38.63
N GLN A 3 -14.39 11.60 -38.13
CA GLN A 3 -13.32 11.78 -37.13
C GLN A 3 -13.78 11.54 -35.68
N GLY A 4 -15.08 11.54 -35.39
CA GLY A 4 -15.62 11.33 -34.03
C GLY A 4 -15.46 9.90 -33.51
N GLY A 5 -15.70 8.90 -34.37
CA GLY A 5 -15.72 7.48 -33.98
C GLY A 5 -14.34 6.92 -33.57
N ALA A 6 -13.26 7.33 -34.24
CA ALA A 6 -11.90 6.89 -33.88
C ALA A 6 -11.43 7.46 -32.54
N THR A 7 -11.82 8.70 -32.21
CA THR A 7 -11.53 9.33 -30.91
C THR A 7 -12.39 8.81 -29.77
N GLU A 8 -13.64 8.41 -30.02
CA GLU A 8 -14.51 7.81 -29.00
C GLU A 8 -14.10 6.38 -28.65
N LEU A 9 -13.78 5.56 -29.67
CA LEU A 9 -13.21 4.22 -29.46
C LEU A 9 -11.88 4.28 -28.70
N SER A 10 -11.05 5.31 -28.95
CA SER A 10 -9.82 5.56 -28.20
C SER A 10 -10.07 5.97 -26.74
N ARG A 11 -11.10 6.79 -26.47
CA ARG A 11 -11.46 7.20 -25.10
C ARG A 11 -12.03 6.03 -24.29
N ALA A 12 -13.01 5.30 -24.84
CA ALA A 12 -13.61 4.14 -24.18
C ALA A 12 -12.57 3.07 -23.80
N HIS A 13 -11.55 2.89 -24.64
CA HIS A 13 -10.42 2.01 -24.36
C HIS A 13 -9.67 2.39 -23.07
N TRP A 14 -9.37 3.69 -22.85
CA TRP A 14 -8.67 4.14 -21.65
C TRP A 14 -9.48 3.92 -20.37
N HIS A 15 -10.79 4.22 -20.38
CA HIS A 15 -11.65 3.97 -19.21
C HIS A 15 -11.68 2.48 -18.87
N ARG A 16 -11.89 1.61 -19.88
CA ARG A 16 -11.90 0.16 -19.68
C ARG A 16 -10.55 -0.35 -19.16
N ARG A 17 -9.44 0.18 -19.68
CA ARG A 17 -8.08 -0.20 -19.27
C ARG A 17 -7.81 0.16 -17.81
N VAL A 18 -8.18 1.37 -17.38
CA VAL A 18 -8.06 1.80 -15.97
C VAL A 18 -8.88 0.87 -15.06
N TRP A 19 -10.14 0.62 -15.38
CA TRP A 19 -11.01 -0.24 -14.56
C TRP A 19 -10.54 -1.71 -14.50
N LYS A 20 -9.98 -2.23 -15.59
CA LYS A 20 -9.42 -3.59 -15.65
C LYS A 20 -8.24 -3.78 -14.68
N ILE A 21 -7.58 -2.68 -14.28
CA ILE A 21 -6.48 -2.69 -13.33
C ILE A 21 -6.96 -2.29 -11.94
N ALA A 22 -7.70 -1.19 -11.84
CA ALA A 22 -8.12 -0.59 -10.57
C ALA A 22 -9.01 -1.52 -9.76
N LEU A 23 -10.08 -2.07 -10.35
CA LEU A 23 -11.04 -2.89 -9.61
C LEU A 23 -10.40 -4.13 -8.97
N PRO A 24 -9.58 -4.93 -9.70
CA PRO A 24 -8.89 -6.04 -9.05
C PRO A 24 -7.94 -5.61 -7.94
N ILE A 25 -7.28 -4.45 -8.04
CA ILE A 25 -6.39 -3.94 -6.99
C ILE A 25 -7.20 -3.50 -5.76
N MET A 26 -8.33 -2.82 -5.93
CA MET A 26 -9.23 -2.46 -4.82
C MET A 26 -9.67 -3.71 -4.06
N LEU A 27 -10.12 -4.73 -4.78
CA LEU A 27 -10.51 -6.01 -4.18
C LEU A 27 -9.33 -6.72 -3.51
N SER A 28 -8.13 -6.63 -4.10
CA SER A 28 -6.90 -7.20 -3.53
C SER A 28 -6.51 -6.53 -2.22
N ASN A 29 -6.67 -5.21 -2.11
CA ASN A 29 -6.36 -4.46 -0.90
C ASN A 29 -7.38 -4.75 0.21
N LEU A 30 -8.64 -5.00 -0.16
CA LEU A 30 -9.69 -5.38 0.80
C LEU A 30 -9.49 -6.77 1.41
N THR A 31 -8.67 -7.66 0.83
CA THR A 31 -8.42 -8.97 1.43
C THR A 31 -7.67 -8.85 2.76
N LEU A 32 -6.81 -7.84 2.91
CA LEU A 32 -6.00 -7.64 4.11
C LEU A 32 -6.84 -7.39 5.37
N PRO A 33 -7.76 -6.39 5.42
CA PRO A 33 -8.60 -6.19 6.60
C PRO A 33 -9.57 -7.36 6.83
N ILE A 34 -10.03 -8.06 5.78
CA ILE A 34 -10.91 -9.23 5.93
C ILE A 34 -10.18 -10.36 6.66
N VAL A 35 -8.96 -10.67 6.23
CA VAL A 35 -8.10 -11.67 6.90
C VAL A 35 -7.83 -11.27 8.35
N GLY A 36 -7.41 -10.03 8.59
CA GLY A 36 -7.14 -9.55 9.95
C GLY A 36 -8.38 -9.60 10.86
N ALA A 37 -9.58 -9.36 10.33
CA ALA A 37 -10.82 -9.51 11.07
C ALA A 37 -11.11 -10.98 11.44
N VAL A 38 -10.82 -11.93 10.54
CA VAL A 38 -10.95 -13.36 10.85
C VAL A 38 -9.93 -13.77 11.91
N ASP A 39 -8.66 -13.41 11.78
CA ASP A 39 -7.63 -13.70 12.80
C ASP A 39 -8.03 -13.19 14.19
N THR A 40 -8.52 -11.94 14.23
CA THR A 40 -8.99 -11.30 15.47
C THR A 40 -10.20 -12.03 16.04
N ALA A 41 -11.17 -12.40 15.19
CA ALA A 41 -12.33 -13.16 15.62
C ALA A 41 -11.93 -14.54 16.17
N MET A 42 -11.03 -15.25 15.50
CA MET A 42 -10.53 -16.56 15.95
C MET A 42 -9.81 -16.45 17.29
N ALA A 43 -8.93 -15.45 17.46
CA ALA A 43 -8.25 -15.19 18.73
C ALA A 43 -9.24 -14.82 19.86
N GLY A 44 -10.31 -14.09 19.55
CA GLY A 44 -11.34 -13.70 20.49
C GLY A 44 -12.23 -14.83 21.01
N HIS A 45 -12.23 -16.00 20.35
CA HIS A 45 -12.95 -17.19 20.82
C HIS A 45 -12.09 -18.11 21.71
N LEU A 46 -10.83 -17.75 21.96
CA LEU A 46 -9.96 -18.48 22.88
C LEU A 46 -10.30 -18.17 24.35
N PRO A 47 -9.92 -19.04 25.31
CA PRO A 47 -10.43 -18.99 26.69
C PRO A 47 -10.08 -17.74 27.49
N GLY A 48 -9.08 -16.96 27.05
CA GLY A 48 -8.51 -15.83 27.82
C GLY A 48 -8.36 -14.53 27.00
N PRO A 49 -8.44 -13.35 27.65
CA PRO A 49 -8.21 -12.07 27.00
C PRO A 49 -6.77 -11.88 26.50
N GLU A 50 -5.80 -12.57 27.10
CA GLU A 50 -4.38 -12.50 26.74
C GLU A 50 -4.09 -12.98 25.32
N TYR A 51 -4.89 -13.90 24.78
CA TYR A 51 -4.74 -14.40 23.41
C TYR A 51 -5.06 -13.32 22.37
N LEU A 52 -6.20 -12.63 22.55
CA LEU A 52 -6.61 -11.53 21.69
C LEU A 52 -5.63 -10.36 21.80
N GLY A 53 -5.22 -10.01 23.03
CA GLY A 53 -4.21 -8.97 23.26
C GLY A 53 -2.88 -9.32 22.58
N GLY A 54 -2.41 -10.56 22.73
CA GLY A 54 -1.15 -11.04 22.15
C GLY A 54 -1.13 -10.98 20.63
N VAL A 55 -2.21 -11.43 19.97
CA VAL A 55 -2.36 -11.33 18.52
C VAL A 55 -2.40 -9.86 18.08
N GLY A 56 -3.13 -9.00 18.79
CA GLY A 56 -3.18 -7.57 18.50
C GLY A 56 -1.80 -6.90 18.53
N VAL A 57 -1.00 -7.19 19.58
CA VAL A 57 0.39 -6.71 19.68
C VAL A 57 1.23 -7.25 18.53
N ALA A 58 1.15 -8.54 18.22
CA ALA A 58 1.93 -9.13 17.13
C ALA A 58 1.56 -8.53 15.76
N VAL A 59 0.27 -8.33 15.49
CA VAL A 59 -0.22 -7.66 14.26
C VAL A 59 0.35 -6.25 14.16
N LEU A 60 0.40 -5.49 15.25
CA LEU A 60 1.04 -4.17 15.28
C LEU A 60 2.54 -4.26 14.92
N ILE A 61 3.26 -5.22 15.49
CA ILE A 61 4.69 -5.46 15.20
C ILE A 61 4.91 -5.74 13.70
N PHE A 62 4.12 -6.64 13.11
CA PHE A 62 4.25 -6.97 11.68
C PHE A 62 3.76 -5.86 10.76
N SER A 63 2.77 -5.08 11.19
CA SER A 63 2.31 -3.89 10.46
C SER A 63 3.40 -2.82 10.40
N LEU A 64 4.26 -2.71 11.41
CA LEU A 64 5.39 -1.77 11.37
C LEU A 64 6.61 -2.36 10.65
N THR A 65 6.90 -3.63 10.86
CA THR A 65 8.11 -4.27 10.30
C THR A 65 7.92 -4.65 8.83
N PHE A 66 6.89 -5.40 8.45
CA PHE A 66 6.71 -5.86 7.07
C PHE A 66 6.19 -4.77 6.14
N PHE A 67 5.17 -4.00 6.57
CA PHE A 67 4.56 -2.97 5.71
C PHE A 67 5.55 -1.88 5.30
N THR A 68 6.53 -1.57 6.16
CA THR A 68 7.60 -0.60 5.85
C THR A 68 8.36 -1.00 4.58
N PHE A 69 8.48 -2.29 4.27
CA PHE A 69 9.12 -2.81 3.06
C PHE A 69 8.20 -2.91 1.84
N ASN A 70 6.96 -2.42 1.92
CA ASN A 70 6.05 -2.34 0.77
C ASN A 70 6.62 -1.46 -0.37
N PHE A 71 7.68 -0.67 -0.11
CA PHE A 71 8.45 -0.02 -1.17
C PHE A 71 8.97 -1.01 -2.23
N LEU A 72 9.17 -2.29 -1.89
CA LEU A 72 9.62 -3.33 -2.82
C LEU A 72 8.58 -3.55 -3.92
N ARG A 73 7.29 -3.54 -3.56
CA ARG A 73 6.18 -3.61 -4.52
C ARG A 73 6.23 -2.40 -5.45
N LEU A 74 6.21 -1.20 -4.86
CA LEU A 74 6.13 0.08 -5.58
C LEU A 74 7.31 0.28 -6.56
N SER A 75 8.54 0.01 -6.11
CA SER A 75 9.71 0.17 -6.98
C SER A 75 9.72 -0.86 -8.12
N THR A 76 9.33 -2.10 -7.83
CA THR A 76 9.24 -3.17 -8.82
C THR A 76 8.16 -2.87 -9.87
N THR A 77 7.00 -2.35 -9.46
CA THR A 77 5.93 -1.92 -10.37
C THR A 77 6.42 -0.87 -11.36
N GLY A 78 7.05 0.21 -10.88
CA GLY A 78 7.57 1.27 -11.76
C GLY A 78 8.57 0.75 -12.80
N TYR A 79 9.59 -0.02 -12.38
CA TYR A 79 10.59 -0.55 -13.31
C TYR A 79 10.03 -1.60 -14.27
N THR A 80 9.13 -2.46 -13.79
CA THR A 80 8.47 -3.47 -14.64
C THR A 80 7.58 -2.82 -15.69
N ALA A 81 6.79 -1.82 -15.30
CA ALA A 81 5.94 -1.07 -16.22
C ALA A 81 6.77 -0.36 -17.30
N GLN A 82 7.89 0.24 -16.94
CA GLN A 82 8.79 0.88 -17.91
C GLN A 82 9.47 -0.13 -18.85
N ALA A 83 9.88 -1.31 -18.34
CA ALA A 83 10.42 -2.38 -19.18
C ALA A 83 9.38 -2.90 -20.18
N LEU A 84 8.13 -3.08 -19.72
CA LEU A 84 6.99 -3.39 -20.59
C LEU A 84 6.80 -2.31 -21.66
N GLY A 85 6.87 -1.03 -21.28
CA GLY A 85 6.78 0.09 -22.21
C GLY A 85 7.92 0.13 -23.24
N ARG A 86 9.13 -0.26 -22.84
CA ARG A 86 10.25 -0.40 -23.79
C ARG A 86 10.07 -1.55 -24.77
N GLY A 87 9.24 -2.55 -24.44
CA GLY A 87 9.11 -3.79 -25.19
C GLY A 87 10.25 -4.74 -24.93
N ASP A 88 10.86 -4.68 -23.74
CA ASP A 88 12.06 -5.43 -23.38
C ASP A 88 11.74 -6.54 -22.35
N PRO A 89 11.42 -7.76 -22.79
CA PRO A 89 11.13 -8.87 -21.88
C PRO A 89 12.38 -9.37 -21.15
N GLY A 90 13.59 -9.10 -21.67
CA GLY A 90 14.85 -9.44 -21.02
C GLY A 90 15.08 -8.56 -19.79
N GLU A 91 14.87 -7.25 -19.92
CA GLU A 91 14.92 -6.34 -18.79
C GLU A 91 13.78 -6.56 -17.81
N LEU A 92 12.58 -6.95 -18.27
CA LEU A 92 11.47 -7.33 -17.39
C LEU A 92 11.87 -8.49 -16.45
N LYS A 93 12.41 -9.57 -17.02
CA LYS A 93 12.96 -10.70 -16.25
C LYS A 93 14.09 -10.26 -15.31
N SER A 94 14.95 -9.36 -15.78
CA SER A 94 16.07 -8.85 -14.99
C SER A 94 15.63 -8.00 -13.79
N VAL A 95 14.62 -7.15 -13.96
CA VAL A 95 14.01 -6.36 -12.86
C VAL A 95 13.41 -7.31 -11.82
N ALA A 96 12.64 -8.31 -12.24
CA ALA A 96 12.06 -9.30 -11.35
C ALA A 96 13.13 -10.04 -10.53
N LEU A 97 14.23 -10.47 -11.16
CA LEU A 97 15.36 -11.11 -10.47
C LEU A 97 16.04 -10.18 -9.46
N ARG A 98 16.38 -8.95 -9.86
CA ARG A 98 17.06 -7.99 -8.98
C ARG A 98 16.18 -7.64 -7.77
N ALA A 99 14.87 -7.46 -7.99
CA ALA A 99 13.90 -7.23 -6.93
C ALA A 99 13.76 -8.45 -6.01
N ALA A 100 13.72 -9.67 -6.54
CA ALA A 100 13.67 -10.91 -5.74
C ALA A 100 14.92 -11.10 -4.88
N VAL A 101 16.11 -10.79 -5.42
CA VAL A 101 17.36 -10.82 -4.65
C VAL A 101 17.33 -9.80 -3.51
N LEU A 102 16.83 -8.58 -3.77
CA LEU A 102 16.70 -7.57 -2.72
C LEU A 102 15.67 -7.98 -1.66
N ALA A 103 14.53 -8.54 -2.07
CA ALA A 103 13.50 -9.06 -1.18
C ALA A 103 14.05 -10.18 -0.27
N LEU A 104 14.83 -11.10 -0.82
CA LEU A 104 15.48 -12.14 -0.05
C LEU A 104 16.52 -11.56 0.94
N ALA A 105 17.32 -10.58 0.53
CA ALA A 105 18.27 -9.93 1.41
C ALA A 105 17.58 -9.22 2.59
N VAL A 106 16.47 -8.52 2.33
CA VAL A 106 15.63 -7.89 3.36
C VAL A 106 15.02 -8.95 4.29
N ALA A 107 14.46 -10.03 3.74
CA ALA A 107 13.87 -11.10 4.52
C ALA A 107 14.89 -11.78 5.45
N LEU A 108 16.09 -12.08 4.94
CA LEU A 108 17.18 -12.63 5.73
C LEU A 108 17.61 -11.66 6.84
N ALA A 109 17.70 -10.36 6.56
CA ALA A 109 18.00 -9.35 7.57
C ALA A 109 16.93 -9.33 8.68
N LEU A 110 15.65 -9.42 8.33
CA LEU A 110 14.55 -9.48 9.32
C LEU A 110 14.62 -10.72 10.20
N VAL A 111 14.89 -11.90 9.62
CA VAL A 111 15.04 -13.15 10.38
C VAL A 111 16.28 -13.11 11.29
N VAL A 112 17.41 -12.59 10.80
CA VAL A 112 18.63 -12.45 11.61
C VAL A 112 18.42 -11.46 12.76
N LEU A 113 17.68 -10.38 12.53
CA LEU A 113 17.38 -9.34 13.52
C LEU A 113 16.12 -9.64 14.36
N GLN A 114 15.54 -10.84 14.27
CA GLN A 114 14.26 -11.17 14.91
C GLN A 114 14.25 -10.91 16.42
N GLN A 115 15.34 -11.26 17.14
CA GLN A 115 15.42 -11.11 18.59
C GLN A 115 15.52 -9.63 19.01
N PRO A 116 16.41 -8.81 18.42
CA PRO A 116 16.39 -7.36 18.63
C PRO A 116 15.05 -6.70 18.30
N ILE A 117 14.39 -7.13 17.22
CA ILE A 117 13.08 -6.60 16.81
C ILE A 117 12.04 -6.92 17.88
N LEU A 118 11.93 -8.19 18.29
CA LEU A 118 10.98 -8.62 19.31
C LEU A 118 11.20 -7.90 20.64
N TRP A 119 12.46 -7.84 21.11
CA TRP A 119 12.80 -7.17 22.36
C TRP A 119 12.42 -5.69 22.33
N LEU A 120 12.79 -4.97 21.26
CA LEU A 120 12.47 -3.55 21.12
C LEU A 120 10.95 -3.34 21.07
N SER A 121 10.24 -4.17 20.30
CA SER A 121 8.79 -4.09 20.16
C SER A 121 8.07 -4.31 21.49
N LEU A 122 8.38 -5.37 22.23
CA LEU A 122 7.73 -5.66 23.52
C LEU A 122 8.06 -4.60 24.57
N THR A 123 9.28 -4.05 24.55
CA THR A 123 9.68 -2.96 25.45
C THR A 123 8.89 -1.67 25.17
N LEU A 124 8.58 -1.39 23.90
CA LEU A 124 7.84 -0.18 23.53
C LEU A 124 6.32 -0.28 23.76
N VAL A 125 5.76 -1.49 23.70
CA VAL A 125 4.31 -1.71 23.83
C VAL A 125 3.84 -1.77 25.30
N GLU A 126 4.73 -2.09 26.24
CA GLU A 126 4.46 -2.15 27.69
C GLU A 126 3.17 -2.95 28.04
N ALA A 127 2.95 -4.10 27.38
CA ALA A 127 1.81 -4.98 27.66
C ALA A 127 2.03 -5.86 28.90
N SER A 128 0.95 -6.50 29.40
CA SER A 128 1.06 -7.46 30.51
C SER A 128 2.00 -8.64 30.15
N PRO A 129 2.57 -9.33 31.14
CA PRO A 129 3.43 -10.49 30.90
C PRO A 129 2.75 -11.58 30.06
N GLU A 130 1.46 -11.83 30.29
CA GLU A 130 0.66 -12.86 29.61
C GLU A 130 0.44 -12.50 28.13
N VAL A 131 0.06 -11.25 27.86
CA VAL A 131 -0.10 -10.72 26.50
C VAL A 131 1.23 -10.74 25.75
N SER A 132 2.31 -10.32 26.41
CA SER A 132 3.66 -10.31 25.84
C SER A 132 4.14 -11.73 25.49
N ALA A 133 3.80 -12.72 26.32
CA ALA A 133 4.12 -14.12 26.04
C ALA A 133 3.39 -14.63 24.79
N GLN A 134 2.08 -14.34 24.66
CA GLN A 134 1.31 -14.71 23.46
C GLN A 134 1.82 -13.98 22.20
N ALA A 135 2.14 -12.70 22.31
CA ALA A 135 2.73 -11.93 21.21
C ALA A 135 4.09 -12.49 20.76
N ALA A 136 4.94 -12.90 21.70
CA ALA A 136 6.22 -13.54 21.41
C ALA A 136 6.05 -14.88 20.68
N LEU A 137 5.12 -15.74 21.15
CA LEU A 137 4.82 -17.01 20.48
C LEU A 137 4.35 -16.81 19.04
N TYR A 138 3.44 -15.86 18.82
CA TYR A 138 2.99 -15.51 17.47
C TYR A 138 4.16 -15.00 16.62
N PHE A 139 4.98 -14.10 17.18
CA PHE A 139 6.11 -13.49 16.48
C PHE A 139 7.16 -14.52 16.04
N ASP A 140 7.57 -15.41 16.93
CA ASP A 140 8.60 -16.42 16.69
C ASP A 140 8.24 -17.36 15.52
N ILE A 141 6.94 -17.55 15.27
CA ILE A 141 6.43 -18.33 14.14
C ILE A 141 6.28 -17.42 12.90
N ARG A 142 5.59 -16.29 13.05
CA ARG A 142 5.22 -15.41 11.92
C ARG A 142 6.42 -14.76 11.22
N ILE A 143 7.53 -14.53 11.93
CA ILE A 143 8.74 -13.96 11.34
C ILE A 143 9.30 -14.80 10.17
N TRP A 144 9.06 -16.11 10.18
CA TRP A 144 9.46 -17.03 9.10
C TRP A 144 8.68 -16.84 7.80
N SER A 145 7.60 -16.07 7.81
CA SER A 145 6.95 -15.61 6.58
C SER A 145 7.72 -14.52 5.85
N ALA A 146 8.72 -13.89 6.47
CA ALA A 146 9.41 -12.75 5.86
C ALA A 146 9.88 -13.03 4.40
N PRO A 147 10.48 -14.20 4.06
CA PRO A 147 10.82 -14.50 2.67
C PRO A 147 9.60 -14.53 1.73
N ALA A 148 8.51 -15.12 2.18
CA ALA A 148 7.27 -15.23 1.42
C ALA A 148 6.59 -13.87 1.23
N VAL A 149 6.46 -13.07 2.29
CA VAL A 149 5.85 -11.72 2.23
C VAL A 149 6.66 -10.80 1.31
N MET A 150 7.99 -10.76 1.46
CA MET A 150 8.84 -9.92 0.60
C MET A 150 8.81 -10.39 -0.87
N GLY A 151 8.78 -11.71 -1.09
CA GLY A 151 8.62 -12.29 -2.42
C GLY A 151 7.26 -11.96 -3.05
N ASN A 152 6.17 -12.04 -2.26
CA ASN A 152 4.84 -11.66 -2.69
C ASN A 152 4.76 -10.16 -3.04
N PHE A 153 5.42 -9.27 -2.31
CA PHE A 153 5.53 -7.86 -2.71
C PHE A 153 6.19 -7.69 -4.08
N VAL A 154 7.25 -8.43 -4.38
CA VAL A 154 7.89 -8.42 -5.71
C VAL A 154 6.94 -8.95 -6.78
N ILE A 155 6.27 -10.07 -6.54
CA ILE A 155 5.32 -10.69 -7.48
C ILE A 155 4.17 -9.73 -7.79
N MET A 156 3.55 -9.16 -6.76
CA MET A 156 2.50 -8.16 -6.90
C MET A 156 3.03 -6.94 -7.67
N GLY A 157 4.25 -6.51 -7.36
CA GLY A 157 4.94 -5.44 -8.06
C GLY A 157 5.04 -5.68 -9.56
N VAL A 158 5.53 -6.87 -9.96
CA VAL A 158 5.66 -7.29 -11.36
C VAL A 158 4.29 -7.39 -12.03
N LEU A 159 3.31 -8.06 -11.41
CA LEU A 159 1.99 -8.26 -11.99
C LEU A 159 1.24 -6.93 -12.20
N ILE A 160 1.31 -6.02 -11.22
CA ILE A 160 0.71 -4.69 -11.35
C ILE A 160 1.42 -3.90 -12.45
N GLY A 161 2.75 -3.90 -12.48
CA GLY A 161 3.53 -3.20 -13.52
C GLY A 161 3.25 -3.72 -14.93
N MET A 162 2.96 -5.03 -15.05
CA MET A 162 2.53 -5.67 -16.28
C MET A 162 1.04 -5.46 -16.62
N GLN A 163 0.28 -4.76 -15.76
CA GLN A 163 -1.16 -4.55 -15.88
C GLN A 163 -1.97 -5.85 -15.84
N LYS A 164 -1.49 -6.83 -15.06
CA LYS A 164 -2.07 -8.17 -14.87
C LYS A 164 -2.75 -8.27 -13.50
N ALA A 165 -3.42 -7.20 -13.08
CA ALA A 165 -4.02 -7.06 -11.76
C ALA A 165 -5.02 -8.17 -11.38
N SER A 166 -5.71 -8.80 -12.35
CA SER A 166 -6.57 -9.96 -12.07
C SER A 166 -5.81 -11.17 -11.51
N HIS A 167 -4.55 -11.37 -11.93
CA HIS A 167 -3.70 -12.43 -11.39
C HIS A 167 -3.20 -12.06 -9.98
N ALA A 168 -2.90 -10.77 -9.77
CA ALA A 168 -2.55 -10.24 -8.46
C ALA A 168 -3.69 -10.47 -7.46
N LEU A 169 -4.94 -10.17 -7.86
CA LEU A 169 -6.13 -10.49 -7.08
C LEU A 169 -6.29 -11.98 -6.80
N ALA A 170 -6.13 -12.83 -7.81
CA ALA A 170 -6.26 -14.27 -7.64
C ALA A 170 -5.26 -14.81 -6.59
N ILE A 171 -4.01 -14.32 -6.60
CA ILE A 171 -3.00 -14.69 -5.60
C ILE A 171 -3.42 -14.21 -4.20
N GLN A 172 -3.89 -12.97 -4.06
CA GLN A 172 -4.37 -12.45 -2.77
C GLN A 172 -5.57 -13.23 -2.23
N ILE A 173 -6.49 -13.66 -3.10
CA ILE A 173 -7.61 -14.53 -2.73
C ILE A 173 -7.11 -15.90 -2.29
N VAL A 174 -6.13 -16.50 -2.98
CA VAL A 174 -5.53 -17.77 -2.56
C VAL A 174 -4.89 -17.63 -1.18
N ILE A 175 -4.09 -16.58 -0.95
CA ILE A 175 -3.49 -16.32 0.36
C ILE A 175 -4.57 -16.19 1.44
N ALA A 176 -5.56 -15.31 1.22
CA ALA A 176 -6.62 -15.06 2.19
C ALA A 176 -7.47 -16.31 2.48
N ALA A 177 -7.91 -17.03 1.44
CA ALA A 177 -8.73 -18.22 1.60
C ALA A 177 -7.96 -19.36 2.28
N THR A 178 -6.68 -19.54 1.93
CA THR A 178 -5.83 -20.55 2.59
C THR A 178 -5.57 -20.20 4.04
N ASN A 179 -5.28 -18.94 4.37
CA ASN A 179 -5.10 -18.52 5.75
C ASN A 179 -6.38 -18.81 6.57
N VAL A 180 -7.54 -18.30 6.15
CA VAL A 180 -8.81 -18.57 6.85
C VAL A 180 -9.10 -20.06 7.00
N ALA A 181 -8.88 -20.86 5.95
CA ALA A 181 -9.10 -22.31 6.02
C ALA A 181 -8.15 -22.99 7.01
N LEU A 182 -6.89 -22.55 7.08
CA LEU A 182 -5.90 -23.08 8.00
C LEU A 182 -6.07 -22.56 9.42
N ASP A 183 -6.60 -21.35 9.63
CA ASP A 183 -6.94 -20.85 10.97
C ASP A 183 -8.03 -21.74 11.59
N LEU A 184 -9.09 -22.02 10.83
CA LEU A 184 -10.16 -22.92 11.26
C LEU A 184 -9.61 -24.31 11.59
N LEU A 185 -8.73 -24.86 10.76
CA LEU A 185 -8.13 -26.18 10.98
C LEU A 185 -7.19 -26.19 12.20
N PHE A 186 -6.23 -25.27 12.27
CA PHE A 186 -5.19 -25.29 13.30
C PHE A 186 -5.71 -24.84 14.66
N VAL A 187 -6.64 -23.90 14.70
CA VAL A 187 -7.19 -23.39 15.97
C VAL A 187 -8.34 -24.26 16.45
N LEU A 188 -9.35 -24.56 15.62
CA LEU A 188 -10.55 -25.27 16.09
C LEU A 188 -10.36 -26.79 16.17
N GLU A 189 -9.73 -27.40 15.16
CA GLU A 189 -9.58 -28.85 15.12
C GLU A 189 -8.33 -29.31 15.88
N PHE A 190 -7.21 -28.61 15.73
CA PHE A 190 -5.95 -29.02 16.36
C PHE A 190 -5.68 -28.36 17.72
N GLY A 191 -6.41 -27.30 18.08
CA GLY A 191 -6.25 -26.61 19.36
C GLY A 191 -4.89 -25.95 19.54
N TRP A 192 -4.28 -25.43 18.46
CA TRP A 192 -2.95 -24.80 18.50
C TRP A 192 -2.99 -23.32 18.92
N ASP A 193 -4.15 -22.78 19.28
CA ASP A 193 -4.35 -21.40 19.73
C ASP A 193 -3.60 -20.37 18.85
N VAL A 194 -2.90 -19.42 19.48
CA VAL A 194 -2.13 -18.35 18.84
C VAL A 194 -1.00 -18.87 17.92
N PRO A 195 -0.22 -19.90 18.30
CA PRO A 195 0.69 -20.57 17.37
C PRO A 195 0.01 -21.07 16.08
N GLY A 196 -1.23 -21.56 16.18
CA GLY A 196 -2.04 -21.98 15.04
C GLY A 196 -2.29 -20.85 14.04
N LEU A 197 -2.73 -19.68 14.53
CA LEU A 197 -2.96 -18.49 13.71
C LEU A 197 -1.68 -18.03 12.98
N ALA A 198 -0.56 -17.99 13.70
CA ALA A 198 0.72 -17.62 13.11
C ALA A 198 1.14 -18.63 12.02
N ALA A 199 1.04 -19.93 12.28
CA ALA A 199 1.41 -20.99 11.35
C ALA A 199 0.52 -21.02 10.10
N ALA A 200 -0.78 -20.81 10.24
CA ALA A 200 -1.74 -20.70 9.14
C ALA A 200 -1.36 -19.55 8.21
N THR A 201 -1.04 -18.38 8.78
CA THR A 201 -0.59 -17.23 8.00
C THR A 201 0.73 -17.48 7.28
N VAL A 202 1.70 -18.15 7.93
CA VAL A 202 2.97 -18.54 7.30
C VAL A 202 2.75 -19.46 6.11
N ALA A 203 1.96 -20.51 6.29
CA ALA A 203 1.65 -21.45 5.23
C ALA A 203 0.94 -20.78 4.03
N ALA A 204 -0.01 -19.89 4.30
CA ALA A 204 -0.73 -19.13 3.28
C ALA A 204 0.20 -18.21 2.48
N ASP A 205 1.11 -17.49 3.14
CA ASP A 205 2.07 -16.62 2.47
C ASP A 205 3.00 -17.42 1.52
N TYR A 206 3.50 -18.58 1.97
CA TYR A 206 4.34 -19.45 1.14
C TYR A 206 3.58 -20.07 -0.03
N LEU A 207 2.32 -20.47 0.17
CA LEU A 207 1.47 -20.93 -0.93
C LEU A 207 1.27 -19.81 -1.96
N GLY A 208 1.00 -18.59 -1.51
CA GLY A 208 0.92 -17.40 -2.36
C GLY A 208 2.20 -17.16 -3.15
N LEU A 209 3.36 -17.27 -2.50
CA LEU A 209 4.66 -17.13 -3.15
C LEU A 209 4.84 -18.18 -4.26
N ILE A 210 4.55 -19.45 -3.97
CA ILE A 210 4.68 -20.55 -4.94
C ILE A 210 3.74 -20.33 -6.13
N VAL A 211 2.46 -20.07 -5.88
CA VAL A 211 1.46 -19.80 -6.92
C VAL A 211 1.87 -18.58 -7.74
N GLY A 212 2.34 -17.53 -7.09
CA GLY A 212 2.79 -16.31 -7.75
C GLY A 212 4.02 -16.52 -8.65
N ILE A 213 5.01 -17.30 -8.21
CA ILE A 213 6.15 -17.71 -9.05
C ILE A 213 5.63 -18.45 -10.29
N VAL A 214 4.74 -19.44 -10.12
CA VAL A 214 4.16 -20.19 -11.24
C VAL A 214 3.46 -19.24 -12.21
N VAL A 215 2.61 -18.34 -11.71
CA VAL A 215 1.91 -17.33 -12.52
C VAL A 215 2.90 -16.46 -13.30
N LEU A 216 3.98 -15.98 -12.68
CA LEU A 216 5.00 -15.18 -13.36
C LEU A 216 5.66 -15.93 -14.52
N LEU A 217 5.94 -17.22 -14.38
CA LEU A 217 6.51 -18.03 -15.47
C LEU A 217 5.59 -18.08 -16.70
N PHE A 218 4.27 -18.05 -16.50
CA PHE A 218 3.29 -18.07 -17.60
C PHE A 218 2.97 -16.68 -18.16
N VAL A 219 2.97 -15.65 -17.33
CA VAL A 219 2.53 -14.29 -17.71
C VAL A 219 3.66 -13.46 -18.30
N ILE A 220 4.90 -13.65 -17.84
CA ILE A 220 6.09 -12.98 -18.39
C ILE A 220 6.39 -13.54 -19.79
N PRO A 221 6.54 -12.70 -20.83
CA PRO A 221 6.97 -13.16 -22.15
C PRO A 221 8.32 -13.87 -22.06
N GLY A 222 8.35 -15.15 -22.47
CA GLY A 222 9.54 -16.00 -22.30
C GLY A 222 9.87 -16.33 -20.84
N GLY A 223 8.91 -16.27 -19.92
CA GLY A 223 9.11 -16.64 -18.51
C GLY A 223 9.47 -18.11 -18.30
N ARG A 224 9.05 -18.99 -19.23
CA ARG A 224 9.39 -20.43 -19.25
C ARG A 224 10.73 -20.74 -19.93
N THR A 225 11.43 -19.73 -20.46
CA THR A 225 12.75 -19.91 -21.08
C THR A 225 13.85 -19.45 -20.12
N ALA A 226 15.11 -19.52 -20.54
CA ALA A 226 16.24 -19.12 -19.72
C ALA A 226 16.08 -17.69 -19.15
N TRP A 227 16.35 -17.58 -17.84
CA TRP A 227 16.38 -16.34 -17.11
C TRP A 227 17.80 -15.76 -17.11
N PRO A 228 17.97 -14.43 -17.24
CA PRO A 228 19.28 -13.80 -17.30
C PRO A 228 19.92 -13.73 -15.91
N LEU A 229 20.37 -14.86 -15.36
CA LEU A 229 20.95 -14.92 -14.01
C LEU A 229 22.19 -14.01 -13.85
N ALA A 230 22.90 -13.72 -14.93
CA ALA A 230 23.98 -12.74 -14.94
C ALA A 230 23.51 -11.33 -14.56
N ALA A 231 22.25 -10.97 -14.82
CA ALA A 231 21.68 -9.67 -14.45
C ALA A 231 21.60 -9.48 -12.93
N ALA A 232 21.51 -10.57 -12.14
CA ALA A 232 21.56 -10.50 -10.68
C ALA A 232 22.98 -10.18 -10.14
N ARG A 233 24.02 -10.37 -10.96
CA ARG A 233 25.41 -10.07 -10.59
C ARG A 233 25.85 -8.66 -10.99
N GLN A 234 25.03 -7.95 -11.77
CA GLN A 234 25.35 -6.60 -12.26
C GLN A 234 25.07 -5.56 -11.17
N LEU A 235 26.01 -5.35 -10.25
CA LEU A 235 25.88 -4.42 -9.13
C LEU A 235 25.48 -2.99 -9.55
N ALA A 236 25.98 -2.52 -10.70
CA ALA A 236 25.62 -1.21 -11.23
C ALA A 236 24.10 -1.06 -11.50
N ALA A 237 23.43 -2.14 -11.89
CA ALA A 237 21.99 -2.16 -12.17
C ALA A 237 21.12 -2.10 -10.90
N TYR A 238 21.69 -2.36 -9.72
CA TYR A 238 20.98 -2.20 -8.44
C TYR A 238 20.93 -0.75 -7.98
N ARG A 239 21.88 0.11 -8.38
CA ARG A 239 21.91 1.51 -7.97
C ARG A 239 20.59 2.27 -8.20
N PRO A 240 19.96 2.24 -9.39
CA PRO A 240 18.68 2.94 -9.59
C PRO A 240 17.54 2.34 -8.76
N LEU A 241 17.54 1.01 -8.57
CA LEU A 241 16.54 0.30 -7.76
C LEU A 241 16.69 0.66 -6.28
N LEU A 242 17.90 0.59 -5.71
CA LEU A 242 18.19 0.96 -4.32
C LEU A 242 17.92 2.46 -4.06
N ALA A 243 18.23 3.33 -5.01
CA ALA A 243 17.94 4.76 -4.88
C ALA A 243 16.43 5.02 -4.77
N LEU A 244 15.62 4.36 -5.62
CA LEU A 244 14.16 4.47 -5.56
C LEU A 244 13.62 3.89 -4.26
N ASN A 245 14.07 2.71 -3.84
CA ASN A 245 13.64 2.08 -2.59
C ASN A 245 13.96 2.94 -1.37
N ARG A 246 15.18 3.53 -1.30
CA ARG A 246 15.55 4.46 -0.24
C ARG A 246 14.62 5.68 -0.22
N ASP A 247 14.37 6.30 -1.37
CA ASP A 247 13.55 7.50 -1.44
C ASP A 247 12.08 7.21 -1.06
N LEU A 248 11.54 6.03 -1.44
CA LEU A 248 10.22 5.56 -1.04
C LEU A 248 10.14 5.21 0.44
N LEU A 249 11.17 4.56 0.99
CA LEU A 249 11.26 4.26 2.42
C LEU A 249 11.19 5.55 3.25
N ILE A 250 12.03 6.54 2.92
CA ILE A 250 12.03 7.84 3.60
C ILE A 250 10.64 8.49 3.53
N ARG A 251 10.01 8.52 2.34
CA ARG A 251 8.66 9.06 2.16
C ARG A 251 7.64 8.36 3.08
N THR A 252 7.61 7.02 3.05
CA THR A 252 6.65 6.24 3.84
C THR A 252 6.90 6.41 5.34
N SER A 253 8.14 6.35 5.81
CA SER A 253 8.47 6.55 7.22
C SER A 253 8.05 7.94 7.72
N ILE A 254 8.28 8.99 6.93
CA ILE A 254 7.85 10.35 7.28
C ILE A 254 6.32 10.45 7.37
N LEU A 255 5.60 9.82 6.43
CA LEU A 255 4.15 9.80 6.46
C LEU A 255 3.62 9.04 7.68
N SER A 256 4.18 7.87 7.99
CA SER A 256 3.82 7.09 9.18
C SER A 256 4.09 7.87 10.47
N LEU A 257 5.21 8.60 10.54
CA LEU A 257 5.51 9.47 11.69
C LEU A 257 4.50 10.61 11.84
N ALA A 258 4.00 11.18 10.74
CA ALA A 258 2.97 12.22 10.79
C ALA A 258 1.65 11.67 11.40
N PHE A 259 1.25 10.45 11.03
CA PHE A 259 0.10 9.78 11.64
C PHE A 259 0.35 9.41 13.10
N ALA A 260 1.53 8.89 13.43
CA ALA A 260 1.89 8.60 14.82
C ALA A 260 1.86 9.87 15.69
N PHE A 261 2.26 11.02 15.13
CA PHE A 261 2.18 12.30 15.81
C PHE A 261 0.73 12.76 16.03
N PHE A 262 -0.15 12.58 15.04
CA PHE A 262 -1.60 12.80 15.20
C PHE A 262 -2.18 11.96 16.34
N VAL A 263 -1.88 10.65 16.35
CA VAL A 263 -2.34 9.72 17.40
C VAL A 263 -1.79 10.13 18.78
N SER A 264 -0.50 10.48 18.86
CA SER A 264 0.12 10.93 20.11
C SER A 264 -0.53 12.21 20.67
N LEU A 265 -0.83 13.19 19.82
CA LEU A 265 -1.54 14.41 20.25
C LEU A 265 -2.99 14.12 20.62
N SER A 266 -3.65 13.18 19.94
CA SER A 266 -5.00 12.72 20.29
C SER A 266 -5.03 12.10 21.69
N ALA A 267 -4.06 11.24 22.02
CA ALA A 267 -3.94 10.62 23.34
C ALA A 267 -3.78 11.67 24.46
N ARG A 268 -3.08 12.78 24.18
CA ARG A 268 -2.92 13.89 25.15
C ARG A 268 -4.21 14.67 25.41
N ILE A 269 -5.21 14.58 24.53
CA ILE A 269 -6.53 15.21 24.74
C ILE A 269 -7.37 14.34 25.69
N GLY A 270 -7.32 13.02 25.52
CA GLY A 270 -7.97 12.04 26.40
C GLY A 270 -8.39 10.77 25.66
N ASP A 271 -8.62 9.70 26.42
CA ASP A 271 -8.85 8.34 25.91
C ASP A 271 -10.08 8.23 25.01
N VAL A 272 -11.16 8.93 25.35
CA VAL A 272 -12.40 8.96 24.54
C VAL A 272 -12.14 9.60 23.17
N THR A 273 -11.36 10.68 23.12
CA THR A 273 -11.00 11.35 21.86
C THR A 273 -10.07 10.48 21.03
N LEU A 274 -9.11 9.81 21.67
CA LEU A 274 -8.24 8.83 21.03
C LEU A 274 -9.06 7.70 20.40
N ALA A 275 -9.94 7.06 21.17
CA ALA A 275 -10.80 5.98 20.67
C ALA A 275 -11.70 6.44 19.51
N ALA A 276 -12.30 7.64 19.62
CA ALA A 276 -13.12 8.21 18.55
C ALA A 276 -12.29 8.44 17.27
N ASN A 277 -11.06 8.94 17.42
CA ASN A 277 -10.17 9.13 16.30
C ASN A 277 -9.71 7.82 15.66
N GLU A 278 -9.47 6.76 16.44
CA GLU A 278 -9.17 5.43 15.90
C GLU A 278 -10.33 4.88 15.05
N VAL A 279 -11.58 5.01 15.53
CA VAL A 279 -12.79 4.68 14.74
C VAL A 279 -12.80 5.47 13.43
N LEU A 280 -12.58 6.78 13.48
CA LEU A 280 -12.57 7.65 12.31
C LEU A 280 -11.37 7.41 11.36
N MET A 281 -10.23 6.94 11.88
CA MET A 281 -9.07 6.54 11.07
C MET A 281 -9.35 5.27 10.27
N MET A 282 -10.26 4.39 10.73
CA MET A 282 -10.71 3.24 9.93
C MET A 282 -11.45 3.66 8.66
N PHE A 283 -12.26 4.72 8.72
CA PHE A 283 -12.89 5.30 7.52
C PHE A 283 -11.85 5.74 6.50
N LEU A 284 -10.80 6.43 6.95
CA LEU A 284 -9.70 6.86 6.09
C LEU A 284 -8.98 5.66 5.47
N THR A 285 -8.76 4.60 6.24
CA THR A 285 -8.14 3.35 5.75
C THR A 285 -8.99 2.70 4.65
N PHE A 286 -10.31 2.56 4.87
CA PHE A 286 -11.22 2.01 3.86
C PHE A 286 -11.30 2.87 2.60
N ALA A 287 -11.39 4.20 2.75
CA ALA A 287 -11.34 5.11 1.62
C ALA A 287 -10.02 4.99 0.86
N SER A 288 -8.89 4.87 1.57
CA SER A 288 -7.56 4.72 0.96
C SER A 288 -7.47 3.46 0.09
N PHE A 289 -8.06 2.33 0.50
CA PHE A 289 -8.08 1.12 -0.34
C PHE A 289 -8.82 1.32 -1.67
N ALA A 290 -9.91 2.09 -1.66
CA ALA A 290 -10.66 2.41 -2.87
C ALA A 290 -9.88 3.37 -3.79
N LEU A 291 -9.30 4.43 -3.22
CA LEU A 291 -8.53 5.44 -3.97
C LEU A 291 -7.22 4.87 -4.53
N ASP A 292 -6.55 4.01 -3.75
CA ASP A 292 -5.32 3.33 -4.17
C ASP A 292 -5.51 2.50 -5.42
N GLY A 293 -6.69 1.91 -5.65
CA GLY A 293 -6.98 1.18 -6.87
C GLY A 293 -6.70 1.99 -8.13
N PHE A 294 -7.18 3.23 -8.18
CA PHE A 294 -6.96 4.14 -9.30
C PHE A 294 -5.53 4.67 -9.35
N ALA A 295 -4.91 4.93 -8.20
CA ALA A 295 -3.51 5.34 -8.12
C ALA A 295 -2.56 4.26 -8.67
N ASN A 296 -2.73 2.99 -8.29
CA ASN A 296 -1.93 1.88 -8.81
C ASN A 296 -2.21 1.59 -10.29
N ALA A 297 -3.45 1.79 -10.76
CA ALA A 297 -3.76 1.73 -12.18
C ALA A 297 -3.05 2.85 -12.96
N CYS A 298 -3.04 4.07 -12.42
CA CYS A 298 -2.29 5.18 -12.96
C CYS A 298 -0.79 4.85 -13.00
N GLU A 299 -0.23 4.35 -11.91
CA GLU A 299 1.18 3.95 -11.77
C GLU A 299 1.63 2.99 -12.87
N ALA A 300 0.90 1.90 -13.09
CA ALA A 300 1.24 0.91 -14.09
C ALA A 300 1.14 1.45 -15.52
N ILE A 301 0.11 2.23 -15.83
CA ILE A 301 -0.10 2.77 -17.17
C ILE A 301 0.88 3.92 -17.47
N VAL A 302 1.11 4.81 -16.50
CA VAL A 302 2.09 5.90 -16.61
C VAL A 302 3.50 5.33 -16.74
N GLY A 303 3.85 4.29 -15.98
CA GLY A 303 5.15 3.63 -16.12
C GLY A 303 5.36 3.05 -17.52
N GLU A 304 4.35 2.39 -18.10
CA GLU A 304 4.42 1.92 -19.48
C GLU A 304 4.57 3.08 -20.48
N ALA A 305 3.75 4.14 -20.34
CA ALA A 305 3.83 5.30 -21.22
C ALA A 305 5.18 6.02 -21.12
N TYR A 306 5.73 6.13 -19.91
CA TYR A 306 7.07 6.67 -19.66
C TYR A 306 8.15 5.80 -20.33
N GLY A 307 8.08 4.48 -20.19
CA GLY A 307 8.99 3.54 -20.86
C GLY A 307 8.87 3.55 -22.39
N LYS A 308 7.66 3.83 -22.92
CA LYS A 308 7.42 4.06 -24.36
C LYS A 308 7.91 5.42 -24.85
N ARG A 309 8.21 6.33 -23.93
CA ARG A 309 8.42 7.76 -24.20
C ARG A 309 7.20 8.41 -24.89
N ASP A 310 6.00 7.93 -24.57
CA ASP A 310 4.74 8.40 -25.14
C ASP A 310 4.03 9.38 -24.20
N ARG A 311 4.28 10.67 -24.43
CA ARG A 311 3.67 11.78 -23.69
C ARG A 311 2.14 11.81 -23.80
N ARG A 312 1.60 11.44 -24.97
CA ARG A 312 0.15 11.49 -25.20
C ARG A 312 -0.53 10.39 -24.39
N ALA A 313 -0.01 9.17 -24.44
CA ALA A 313 -0.48 8.07 -23.61
C ALA A 313 -0.38 8.39 -22.12
N LEU A 314 0.72 9.00 -21.67
CA LEU A 314 0.88 9.43 -20.28
C LEU A 314 -0.23 10.40 -19.87
N ARG A 315 -0.47 11.46 -20.66
CA ARG A 315 -1.52 12.45 -20.36
C ARG A 315 -2.92 11.84 -20.34
N GLN A 316 -3.21 10.92 -21.25
CA GLN A 316 -4.49 10.21 -21.29
C GLN A 316 -4.67 9.32 -20.05
N ALA A 317 -3.63 8.58 -19.67
CA ALA A 317 -3.63 7.76 -18.47
C ALA A 317 -3.89 8.60 -17.22
N VAL A 318 -3.16 9.71 -17.05
CA VAL A 318 -3.33 10.64 -15.94
C VAL A 318 -4.74 11.22 -15.93
N GLY A 319 -5.23 11.75 -17.05
CA GLY A 319 -6.55 12.36 -17.12
C GLY A 319 -7.68 11.39 -16.74
N VAL A 320 -7.71 10.21 -17.35
CA VAL A 320 -8.78 9.23 -17.14
C VAL A 320 -8.74 8.64 -15.72
N SER A 321 -7.56 8.27 -15.21
CA SER A 321 -7.44 7.75 -13.85
C SER A 321 -7.76 8.81 -12.80
N THR A 322 -7.39 10.08 -13.02
CA THR A 322 -7.70 11.19 -12.09
C THR A 322 -9.20 11.46 -12.02
N ILE A 323 -9.92 11.41 -13.16
CA ILE A 323 -11.39 11.55 -13.17
C ILE A 323 -12.03 10.45 -12.31
N TRP A 324 -11.64 9.19 -12.53
CA TRP A 324 -12.22 8.09 -11.76
C TRP A 324 -11.81 8.11 -10.29
N ALA A 325 -10.57 8.48 -9.97
CA ALA A 325 -10.14 8.68 -8.59
C ALA A 325 -10.99 9.75 -7.90
N GLY A 326 -11.23 10.90 -8.56
CA GLY A 326 -12.08 11.97 -8.04
C GLY A 326 -13.54 11.55 -7.86
N LEU A 327 -14.10 10.77 -8.80
CA LEU A 327 -15.45 10.20 -8.66
C LEU A 327 -15.54 9.19 -7.52
N ALA A 328 -14.52 8.34 -7.34
CA ALA A 328 -14.46 7.40 -6.22
C ALA A 328 -14.33 8.15 -4.88
N ALA A 329 -13.54 9.22 -4.83
CA ALA A 329 -13.44 10.08 -3.66
C ALA A 329 -14.78 10.74 -3.33
N ALA A 330 -15.47 11.28 -4.33
CA ALA A 330 -16.81 11.85 -4.16
C ALA A 330 -17.83 10.80 -3.69
N LEU A 331 -17.75 9.57 -4.20
CA LEU A 331 -18.57 8.46 -3.73
C LEU A 331 -18.27 8.09 -2.27
N CYS A 332 -17.00 8.01 -1.87
CA CYS A 332 -16.62 7.80 -0.48
C CYS A 332 -17.17 8.92 0.43
N CYS A 333 -17.05 10.18 0.00
CA CYS A 333 -17.61 11.31 0.75
C CYS A 333 -19.13 11.17 0.90
N LEU A 334 -19.84 10.83 -0.18
CA LEU A 334 -21.29 10.61 -0.16
C LEU A 334 -21.68 9.46 0.79
N VAL A 335 -20.98 8.33 0.72
CA VAL A 335 -21.22 7.19 1.60
C VAL A 335 -20.98 7.58 3.07
N PHE A 336 -19.90 8.29 3.37
CA PHE A 336 -19.60 8.72 4.74
C PHE A 336 -20.59 9.78 5.24
N ALA A 337 -21.06 10.68 4.37
CA ALA A 337 -22.08 11.66 4.73
C ALA A 337 -23.44 11.02 5.05
N LEU A 338 -23.84 10.00 4.28
CA LEU A 338 -25.16 9.36 4.42
C LEU A 338 -25.17 8.23 5.46
N PHE A 339 -24.08 7.49 5.58
CA PHE A 339 -24.02 6.27 6.39
C PHE A 339 -22.95 6.34 7.50
N GLY A 340 -22.28 7.48 7.69
CA GLY A 340 -21.19 7.59 8.66
C GLY A 340 -21.60 7.29 10.09
N GLU A 341 -22.78 7.73 10.52
CA GLU A 341 -23.30 7.39 11.85
C GLU A 341 -23.58 5.89 12.00
N LEU A 342 -24.14 5.24 10.98
CA LEU A 342 -24.39 3.80 10.99
C LEU A 342 -23.07 3.01 11.06
N ILE A 343 -22.05 3.45 10.32
CA ILE A 343 -20.71 2.84 10.36
C ILE A 343 -20.08 3.03 11.75
N ILE A 344 -20.14 4.24 12.34
CA ILE A 344 -19.66 4.49 13.71
C ILE A 344 -20.35 3.57 14.71
N ASN A 345 -21.68 3.44 14.62
CA ASN A 345 -22.45 2.58 15.52
C ASN A 345 -22.06 1.11 15.36
N GLY A 346 -21.73 0.66 14.15
CA GLY A 346 -21.24 -0.69 13.90
C GLY A 346 -19.80 -0.96 14.36
N MET A 347 -19.01 0.08 14.66
CA MET A 347 -17.59 -0.06 15.02
C MET A 347 -17.31 -0.09 16.53
N THR A 348 -18.20 0.45 17.35
CA THR A 348 -18.04 0.49 18.81
C THR A 348 -19.39 0.58 19.48
N ASP A 349 -19.55 0.02 20.68
CA ASP A 349 -20.74 0.14 21.52
C ASP A 349 -20.62 1.21 22.63
N VAL A 350 -19.47 1.88 22.73
CA VAL A 350 -19.23 2.89 23.75
C VAL A 350 -19.86 4.22 23.32
N GLU A 351 -20.94 4.64 23.99
CA GLU A 351 -21.73 5.80 23.54
C GLU A 351 -20.91 7.10 23.54
N GLU A 352 -20.06 7.33 24.55
CA GLU A 352 -19.21 8.53 24.61
C GLU A 352 -18.24 8.63 23.43
N VAL A 353 -17.73 7.48 22.96
CA VAL A 353 -16.87 7.39 21.77
C VAL A 353 -17.69 7.65 20.50
N ARG A 354 -18.91 7.11 20.41
CA ARG A 354 -19.81 7.36 19.27
C ARG A 354 -20.17 8.85 19.17
N GLU A 355 -20.59 9.48 20.26
CA GLU A 355 -20.91 10.90 20.31
C GLU A 355 -19.71 11.76 19.89
N THR A 356 -18.53 11.46 20.43
CA THR A 356 -17.29 12.15 20.08
C THR A 356 -16.94 11.94 18.60
N ALA A 357 -17.06 10.72 18.07
CA ALA A 357 -16.79 10.44 16.66
C ALA A 357 -17.77 11.16 15.72
N ARG A 358 -19.06 11.26 16.09
CA ARG A 358 -20.07 12.01 15.33
C ARG A 358 -19.71 13.50 15.22
N VAL A 359 -19.14 14.10 16.27
CA VAL A 359 -18.67 15.50 16.25
C VAL A 359 -17.58 15.74 15.20
N TYR A 360 -16.65 14.79 15.02
CA TYR A 360 -15.52 14.93 14.10
C TYR A 360 -15.74 14.26 12.73
N LEU A 361 -16.84 13.52 12.55
CA LEU A 361 -17.20 12.88 11.28
C LEU A 361 -17.16 13.82 10.07
N PRO A 362 -17.61 15.10 10.13
CA PRO A 362 -17.56 16.00 8.96
C PRO A 362 -16.17 16.17 8.35
N TYR A 363 -15.10 16.12 9.16
CA TYR A 363 -13.73 16.18 8.64
C TYR A 363 -13.40 14.94 7.84
N VAL A 364 -13.76 13.76 8.34
CA VAL A 364 -13.51 12.48 7.67
C VAL A 364 -14.34 12.34 6.40
N VAL A 365 -15.57 12.88 6.38
CA VAL A 365 -16.41 12.95 5.17
C VAL A 365 -15.69 13.69 4.04
N LEU A 366 -14.98 14.78 4.32
CA LEU A 366 -14.28 15.57 3.30
C LEU A 366 -12.88 15.04 2.97
N MET A 367 -12.33 14.19 3.82
CA MET A 367 -10.96 13.69 3.71
C MET A 367 -10.67 12.96 2.37
N PRO A 368 -11.55 12.09 1.82
CA PRO A 368 -11.28 11.46 0.53
C PRO A 368 -11.05 12.48 -0.60
N LEU A 369 -11.80 13.58 -0.63
CA LEU A 369 -11.64 14.63 -1.65
C LEU A 369 -10.37 15.47 -1.43
N ALA A 370 -9.96 15.70 -0.19
CA ALA A 370 -8.68 16.34 0.11
C ALA A 370 -7.49 15.43 -0.22
N GLY A 371 -7.62 14.14 0.09
CA GLY A 371 -6.61 13.11 -0.03
C GLY A 371 -6.30 12.71 -1.47
N VAL A 372 -7.33 12.46 -2.28
CA VAL A 372 -7.24 11.76 -3.58
C VAL A 372 -6.13 12.28 -4.51
N TRP A 373 -5.90 13.59 -4.52
CA TRP A 373 -4.89 14.23 -5.36
C TRP A 373 -3.48 13.78 -5.01
N SER A 374 -3.18 13.57 -3.72
CA SER A 374 -1.88 13.10 -3.27
C SER A 374 -1.65 11.64 -3.67
N PHE A 375 -2.63 10.75 -3.48
CA PHE A 375 -2.57 9.35 -3.90
C PHE A 375 -2.38 9.23 -5.41
N GLN A 376 -3.15 10.01 -6.17
CA GLN A 376 -3.08 10.02 -7.63
C GLN A 376 -1.72 10.51 -8.13
N LEU A 377 -1.19 11.61 -7.57
CA LEU A 377 0.14 12.10 -7.91
C LEU A 377 1.24 11.12 -7.48
N ASP A 378 1.08 10.46 -6.33
CA ASP A 378 2.01 9.42 -5.91
C ASP A 378 2.09 8.30 -6.96
N GLY A 379 0.95 7.78 -7.43
CA GLY A 379 0.91 6.79 -8.51
C GLY A 379 1.64 7.24 -9.78
N ILE A 380 1.43 8.49 -10.22
CA ILE A 380 2.09 9.07 -11.41
C ILE A 380 3.62 9.06 -11.25
N PHE A 381 4.11 9.57 -10.11
CA PHE A 381 5.55 9.72 -9.88
C PHE A 381 6.23 8.39 -9.58
N ILE A 382 5.55 7.44 -8.94
CA ILE A 382 6.05 6.07 -8.75
C ILE A 382 6.17 5.36 -10.09
N GLY A 383 5.16 5.46 -10.97
CA GLY A 383 5.19 4.89 -12.31
C GLY A 383 6.34 5.45 -13.17
N ALA A 384 6.60 6.76 -13.05
CA ALA A 384 7.74 7.42 -13.67
C ALA A 384 9.09 7.20 -12.94
N THR A 385 9.12 6.40 -11.87
CA THR A 385 10.29 6.11 -11.01
C THR A 385 11.00 7.35 -10.46
N ARG A 386 10.25 8.44 -10.24
CA ARG A 386 10.72 9.76 -9.75
C ARG A 386 10.77 9.82 -8.22
N GLY A 387 11.47 8.86 -7.59
CA GLY A 387 11.56 8.72 -6.14
C GLY A 387 12.02 9.98 -5.39
N ARG A 388 12.98 10.72 -5.95
CA ARG A 388 13.47 11.98 -5.34
C ARG A 388 12.40 13.04 -5.22
N ASP A 389 11.54 13.19 -6.23
CA ASP A 389 10.46 14.17 -6.20
C ASP A 389 9.43 13.79 -5.12
N LEU A 390 9.07 12.50 -5.03
CA LEU A 390 8.19 11.96 -3.97
C LEU A 390 8.73 12.21 -2.57
N ARG A 391 10.00 11.86 -2.33
CA ARG A 391 10.66 12.07 -1.04
C ARG A 391 10.70 13.54 -0.65
N ASN A 392 11.13 14.40 -1.58
CA ASN A 392 11.27 15.84 -1.30
C ASN A 392 9.90 16.50 -1.08
N ALA A 393 8.88 16.10 -1.85
CA ALA A 393 7.51 16.57 -1.63
C ALA A 393 7.00 16.20 -0.23
N MET A 394 7.23 14.97 0.23
CA MET A 394 6.85 14.55 1.58
C MET A 394 7.60 15.31 2.67
N LEU A 395 8.91 15.52 2.52
CA LEU A 395 9.72 16.31 3.44
C LEU A 395 9.18 17.74 3.58
N ILE A 396 8.93 18.41 2.46
CA ILE A 396 8.36 19.78 2.45
C ILE A 396 6.97 19.77 3.10
N SER A 397 6.15 18.76 2.79
CA SER A 397 4.79 18.66 3.34
C SER A 397 4.79 18.49 4.86
N VAL A 398 5.75 17.74 5.43
CA VAL A 398 5.87 17.62 6.89
C VAL A 398 6.41 18.88 7.55
N VAL A 399 7.33 19.60 6.90
CA VAL A 399 7.79 20.91 7.38
C VAL A 399 6.63 21.91 7.46
N ILE A 400 5.64 21.81 6.55
CA ILE A 400 4.40 22.61 6.61
C ILE A 400 3.45 22.07 7.68
N PHE A 401 3.26 20.75 7.74
CA PHE A 401 2.31 20.10 8.64
C PHE A 401 2.65 20.27 10.12
N LEU A 402 3.91 20.11 10.53
CA LEU A 402 4.29 20.14 11.95
C LEU A 402 3.91 21.45 12.67
N PRO A 403 4.24 22.65 12.17
CA PRO A 403 3.80 23.88 12.82
C PRO A 403 2.28 24.05 12.78
N VAL A 404 1.62 23.58 11.70
CA VAL A 404 0.16 23.65 11.55
C VAL A 404 -0.55 22.76 12.56
N ILE A 405 -0.14 21.49 12.70
CA ILE A 405 -0.77 20.56 13.64
C ILE A 405 -0.57 21.02 15.08
N ILE A 406 0.62 21.50 15.43
CA ILE A 406 0.89 22.02 16.78
C ILE A 406 0.04 23.26 17.05
N GLY A 407 0.06 24.24 16.14
CA GLY A 407 -0.69 25.49 16.31
C GLY A 407 -2.20 25.28 16.37
N LEU A 408 -2.75 24.45 15.48
CA LEU A 408 -4.18 24.15 15.45
C LEU A 408 -4.60 23.26 16.63
N TRP A 409 -3.75 22.35 17.08
CA TRP A 409 -4.03 21.54 18.28
C TRP A 409 -4.15 22.43 19.52
N TYR A 410 -3.23 23.39 19.73
CA TYR A 410 -3.35 24.34 20.84
C TYR A 410 -4.59 25.24 20.73
N ALA A 411 -4.97 25.65 19.51
CA ALA A 411 -6.07 26.59 19.31
C ALA A 411 -7.46 25.94 19.31
N LEU A 412 -7.58 24.72 18.76
CA LEU A 412 -8.86 24.08 18.43
C LEU A 412 -8.96 22.64 18.95
N GLY A 413 -7.97 22.14 19.69
CA GLY A 413 -7.94 20.76 20.17
C GLY A 413 -8.03 19.76 19.02
N ASN A 414 -8.95 18.80 19.11
CA ASN A 414 -9.08 17.72 18.13
C ASN A 414 -9.56 18.19 16.75
N HIS A 415 -10.36 19.26 16.67
CA HIS A 415 -10.70 19.88 15.37
C HIS A 415 -9.43 20.31 14.63
N GLY A 416 -8.45 20.84 15.38
CA GLY A 416 -7.17 21.25 14.83
C GLY A 416 -6.35 20.08 14.28
N LEU A 417 -6.41 18.91 14.93
CA LEU A 417 -5.73 17.70 14.46
C LEU A 417 -6.26 17.24 13.10
N TRP A 418 -7.59 17.17 12.96
CA TRP A 418 -8.23 16.76 11.69
C TRP A 418 -8.00 17.77 10.57
N LEU A 419 -8.06 19.07 10.86
CA LEU A 419 -7.71 20.12 9.91
C LEU A 419 -6.25 20.02 9.45
N ALA A 420 -5.33 19.75 10.37
CA ALA A 420 -3.92 19.59 10.01
C ALA A 420 -3.68 18.38 9.11
N LEU A 421 -4.40 17.27 9.29
CA LEU A 421 -4.34 16.14 8.35
C LEU A 421 -4.80 16.52 6.93
N HIS A 422 -5.85 17.35 6.79
CA HIS A 422 -6.23 17.88 5.47
C HIS A 422 -5.09 18.71 4.86
N VAL A 423 -4.47 19.58 5.67
CA VAL A 423 -3.32 20.37 5.23
C VAL A 423 -2.17 19.48 4.77
N LEU A 424 -1.88 18.38 5.46
CA LEU A 424 -0.85 17.43 5.05
C LEU A 424 -1.14 16.85 3.65
N PHE A 425 -2.36 16.37 3.41
CA PHE A 425 -2.74 15.81 2.11
C PHE A 425 -2.71 16.85 0.99
N VAL A 426 -3.21 18.06 1.25
CA VAL A 426 -3.18 19.16 0.28
C VAL A 426 -1.74 19.61 -0.01
N ALA A 427 -0.90 19.75 1.01
CA ALA A 427 0.51 20.11 0.84
C ALA A 427 1.25 19.06 0.00
N ARG A 428 1.01 17.76 0.23
CA ARG A 428 1.56 16.68 -0.59
C ARG A 428 1.13 16.79 -2.05
N ALA A 429 -0.16 17.02 -2.29
CA ALA A 429 -0.68 17.19 -3.64
C ALA A 429 -0.05 18.40 -4.34
N LEU A 430 -0.01 19.57 -3.69
CA LEU A 430 0.53 20.80 -4.28
C LEU A 430 2.03 20.68 -4.57
N THR A 431 2.82 20.13 -3.65
CA THR A 431 4.27 19.99 -3.82
C THR A 431 4.63 19.05 -4.98
N LEU A 432 3.87 17.97 -5.20
CA LEU A 432 4.04 17.10 -6.37
C LEU A 432 3.48 17.73 -7.65
N TRP A 433 2.36 18.44 -7.56
CA TRP A 433 1.74 19.11 -8.71
C TRP A 433 2.70 20.11 -9.36
N VAL A 434 3.44 20.89 -8.57
CA VAL A 434 4.47 21.82 -9.08
C VAL A 434 5.57 21.08 -9.86
N ARG A 435 5.85 19.81 -9.54
CA ARG A 435 6.85 18.99 -10.23
C ARG A 435 6.30 18.28 -11.48
N TYR A 436 4.99 18.12 -11.59
CA TYR A 436 4.35 17.35 -12.67
C TYR A 436 4.69 17.87 -14.09
N PRO A 437 4.68 19.19 -14.38
CA PRO A 437 5.05 19.68 -15.71
C PRO A 437 6.47 19.27 -16.15
N ARG A 438 7.43 19.24 -15.22
CA ARG A 438 8.80 18.79 -15.50
C ARG A 438 8.86 17.30 -15.81
N LEU A 439 8.11 16.46 -15.09
CA LEU A 439 7.99 15.04 -15.39
C LEU A 439 7.49 14.81 -16.82
N VAL A 440 6.44 15.55 -17.21
CA VAL A 440 5.86 15.47 -18.56
C VAL A 440 6.84 15.96 -19.64
N ALA A 441 7.64 17.00 -19.36
CA ALA A 441 8.64 17.51 -20.28
C ALA A 441 9.83 16.54 -20.47
N ASP A 442 10.25 15.84 -19.41
CA ASP A 442 11.36 14.89 -19.49
C ASP A 442 11.05 13.74 -20.48
N VAL A 443 9.80 13.30 -20.55
CA VAL A 443 9.35 12.28 -21.52
C VAL A 443 9.58 12.75 -22.97
N GLU A 444 9.35 14.03 -23.24
CA GLU A 444 9.53 14.66 -24.56
C GLU A 444 11.02 14.76 -24.93
N SER A 445 11.86 15.21 -23.99
CA SER A 445 13.31 15.30 -24.23
C SER A 445 13.96 13.94 -24.53
N GLN A 446 13.53 12.88 -23.82
CA GLN A 446 14.03 11.52 -24.05
C GLN A 446 13.57 10.95 -25.40
N ALA A 447 12.38 11.32 -25.88
CA ALA A 447 11.90 10.92 -27.19
C ALA A 447 12.73 11.56 -28.33
N MET A 448 13.22 12.79 -28.12
CA MET A 448 14.00 13.53 -29.11
C MET A 448 15.47 13.08 -29.20
N CYS A 449 16.10 12.72 -28.09
CA CYS A 449 17.54 12.36 -28.06
C CYS A 449 17.85 10.93 -28.55
N ASP A 450 16.86 10.04 -28.58
CA ASP A 450 17.05 8.63 -28.92
C ASP A 450 15.77 8.08 -29.58
N PRO A 451 15.55 8.40 -30.87
CA PRO A 451 14.35 7.99 -31.60
C PRO A 451 14.35 6.47 -31.79
N LYS A 452 13.29 5.78 -31.35
CA LYS A 452 13.12 4.35 -31.62
C LYS A 452 13.10 4.11 -33.14
N PRO A 453 13.74 3.03 -33.64
CA PRO A 453 13.55 2.63 -35.03
C PRO A 453 12.06 2.33 -35.29
N PRO A 454 11.52 2.65 -36.47
CA PRO A 454 10.14 2.32 -36.81
C PRO A 454 9.93 0.81 -36.71
N ILE A 455 8.84 0.42 -36.04
CA ILE A 455 8.40 -0.96 -35.83
C ILE A 455 7.92 -1.57 -37.15
#